data_AF-A0A7V6MYM2-F1
#
_entry.id   AF-A0A7V6MYM2-F1
#
_cell.length_a   1.000
_cell.length_b   1.000
_cell.length_c   1.000
_cell.angle_alpha   90.00
_cell.angle_beta   90.00
_cell.angle_gamma   90.00
#
_symmetry.space_group_name_H-M   'P 1'
#
loop_
_entity.id
_entity.type
_entity.pdbx_description
1 polymer ?
#
loop_
_entity_poly.entity_id
_entity_poly.type
_entity_poly.pdbx_seq_one_letter_code
_entity_poly.pdbx_strand_id
1 'polypeptide(L)'
;MPVKYKRMKNEITSKEIFLLPVKTIGSVPINVSLVYPNTYSIGMSNLGFHSIYAQINSRDDALCHRAFLPIGESNNYNVYTLEADKHLNEYDIVGFSISFEMDYINIIKILESAGIPLFTEYRQMPLVMAGGPAATFNPEPLSPFVDFFVI
;
A
#
# COMPACT_ATOMS: atom_id res chain seq x y z
N MET A 1 1.82 11.43 -15.05
CA MET A 1 0.70 10.77 -14.33
C MET A 1 -0.56 10.83 -15.20
N PRO A 2 -1.26 9.71 -15.44
CA PRO A 2 -2.38 9.66 -16.39
C PRO A 2 -3.63 10.41 -15.89
N VAL A 3 -4.24 11.21 -16.78
CA VAL A 3 -5.38 12.12 -16.50
C VAL A 3 -6.57 11.41 -15.84
N LYS A 4 -6.83 10.14 -16.21
CA LYS A 4 -7.93 9.33 -15.68
C LYS A 4 -7.78 9.02 -14.19
N TYR A 5 -6.55 8.74 -13.72
CA TYR A 5 -6.29 8.46 -12.31
C TYR A 5 -6.52 9.70 -11.44
N LYS A 6 -6.03 10.87 -11.87
CA LYS A 6 -6.18 12.13 -11.11
C LYS A 6 -7.64 12.52 -10.92
N ARG A 7 -8.49 12.28 -11.94
CA ARG A 7 -9.93 12.49 -11.86
C ARG A 7 -10.59 11.54 -10.85
N MET A 8 -10.31 10.23 -10.94
CA MET A 8 -10.85 9.23 -10.02
C MET A 8 -10.44 9.52 -8.56
N LYS A 9 -9.18 9.90 -8.33
CA LYS A 9 -8.68 10.30 -7.02
C LYS A 9 -9.44 11.48 -6.42
N ASN A 10 -9.64 12.55 -7.19
CA ASN A 10 -10.37 13.72 -6.72
C ASN A 10 -11.83 13.39 -6.39
N GLU A 11 -12.47 12.52 -7.18
CA GLU A 11 -13.83 12.04 -6.93
C GLU A 11 -13.93 11.17 -5.66
N ILE A 12 -12.90 10.36 -5.36
CA ILE A 12 -12.83 9.56 -4.14
C ILE A 12 -12.60 10.45 -2.92
N THR A 13 -11.56 11.29 -2.96
CA THR A 13 -11.13 12.12 -1.82
C THR A 13 -12.20 13.14 -1.42
N SER A 14 -12.95 13.68 -2.39
CA SER A 14 -14.05 14.62 -2.11
C SER A 14 -15.25 13.98 -1.41
N LYS A 15 -15.36 12.65 -1.42
CA LYS A 15 -16.43 11.90 -0.75
C LYS A 15 -15.99 11.29 0.58
N GLU A 16 -14.70 11.31 0.89
CA GLU A 16 -14.18 10.77 2.15
C GLU A 16 -14.25 11.80 3.28
N ILE A 17 -14.56 11.31 4.49
CA ILE A 17 -14.40 12.06 5.72
C ILE A 17 -13.18 11.49 6.44
N PHE A 18 -12.13 12.30 6.57
CA PHE A 18 -10.94 11.90 7.31
C PHE A 18 -11.19 12.04 8.81
N LEU A 19 -11.18 10.91 9.52
CA LEU A 19 -11.35 10.86 10.98
C LEU A 19 -10.03 11.04 11.74
N LEU A 20 -8.89 10.88 11.06
CA LEU A 20 -7.56 11.04 11.62
C LEU A 20 -6.81 12.15 10.87
N PRO A 21 -5.93 12.90 11.55
CA PRO A 21 -5.12 13.91 10.90
C PRO A 21 -4.17 13.25 9.89
N VAL A 22 -4.18 13.76 8.66
CA VAL A 22 -3.27 13.32 7.61
C VAL A 22 -1.92 14.02 7.81
N LYS A 23 -0.91 13.23 8.18
CA LYS A 23 0.48 13.70 8.34
C LYS A 23 1.13 13.87 6.97
N THR A 24 2.14 14.73 6.88
CA THR A 24 2.90 14.94 5.62
C THR A 24 4.20 14.16 5.65
N ILE A 25 4.68 13.70 4.48
CA ILE A 25 5.99 13.04 4.38
C ILE A 25 7.09 13.92 4.98
N GLY A 26 7.93 13.31 5.81
CA GLY A 26 9.03 13.98 6.51
C GLY A 26 8.63 14.76 7.76
N SER A 27 7.35 14.82 8.12
CA SER A 27 6.90 15.39 9.41
C SER A 27 7.21 14.49 10.61
N VAL A 28 7.44 13.20 10.36
CA VAL A 28 7.73 12.14 11.33
C VAL A 28 8.82 11.23 10.77
N PRO A 29 9.57 10.51 11.63
CA PRO A 29 10.72 9.74 11.18
C PRO A 29 10.37 8.52 10.33
N ILE A 30 9.19 7.91 10.49
CA ILE A 30 8.80 6.69 9.75
C ILE A 30 7.60 6.96 8.83
N ASN A 31 7.78 6.76 7.53
CA ASN A 31 6.74 6.93 6.52
C ASN A 31 6.33 5.56 5.97
N VAL A 32 5.08 5.17 6.21
CA VAL A 32 4.52 3.90 5.72
C VAL A 32 3.52 4.14 4.60
N SER A 33 3.64 3.36 3.52
CA SER A 33 2.57 3.20 2.54
C SER A 33 1.86 1.87 2.79
N LEU A 34 0.62 1.91 3.29
CA LEU A 34 -0.22 0.74 3.47
C LEU A 34 -1.04 0.49 2.19
N VAL A 35 -0.68 -0.58 1.50
CA VAL A 35 -1.22 -0.99 0.21
C VAL A 35 -2.27 -2.06 0.40
N TYR A 36 -3.47 -1.82 -0.14
CA TYR A 36 -4.40 -2.89 -0.41
C TYR A 36 -4.17 -3.36 -1.87
N PRO A 37 -3.74 -4.61 -2.11
CA PRO A 37 -3.36 -5.12 -3.43
C PRO A 37 -4.57 -5.39 -4.35
N ASN A 38 -5.59 -4.55 -4.25
CA ASN A 38 -6.82 -4.64 -5.02
C ASN A 38 -7.43 -3.22 -5.16
N THR A 39 -8.62 -3.16 -5.73
CA THR A 39 -9.34 -1.91 -5.94
C THR A 39 -9.67 -1.19 -4.63
N TYR A 40 -9.80 0.13 -4.71
CA TYR A 40 -10.16 1.00 -3.59
C TYR A 40 -11.47 0.55 -2.89
N SER A 41 -12.51 0.22 -3.64
CA SER A 41 -13.80 -0.20 -3.07
C SER A 41 -13.69 -1.45 -2.20
N ILE A 42 -12.90 -2.44 -2.63
CA ILE A 42 -12.66 -3.67 -1.87
C ILE A 42 -11.82 -3.35 -0.62
N GLY A 43 -10.74 -2.59 -0.76
CA GLY A 43 -9.89 -2.23 0.38
C GLY A 43 -10.63 -1.41 1.44
N MET A 44 -11.51 -0.50 1.03
CA MET A 44 -12.34 0.28 1.95
C MET A 44 -13.45 -0.54 2.62
N SER A 45 -13.75 -1.73 2.10
CA SER A 45 -14.67 -2.68 2.74
C SER A 45 -13.95 -3.60 3.75
N ASN A 46 -12.64 -3.42 3.95
CA ASN A 46 -11.84 -4.25 4.85
C ASN A 46 -11.56 -3.55 6.18
N LEU A 47 -12.19 -4.01 7.27
CA LEU A 47 -12.00 -3.44 8.60
C LEU A 47 -10.57 -3.60 9.15
N GLY A 48 -9.89 -4.70 8.82
CA GLY A 48 -8.50 -4.94 9.22
C GLY A 48 -7.56 -3.91 8.61
N PHE A 49 -7.74 -3.60 7.33
CA PHE A 49 -6.99 -2.55 6.63
C PHE A 49 -7.15 -1.18 7.30
N HIS A 50 -8.39 -0.79 7.61
CA HIS A 50 -8.68 0.44 8.36
C HIS A 50 -8.07 0.45 9.75
N SER A 51 -8.11 -0.69 10.44
CA SER A 51 -7.56 -0.82 11.78
C SER A 51 -6.06 -0.58 11.78
N ILE A 52 -5.31 -1.20 10.86
CA ILE A 52 -3.86 -0.98 10.74
C ILE A 52 -3.54 0.47 10.33
N TYR A 53 -4.28 1.03 9.36
CA TYR A 53 -4.14 2.43 8.98
C TYR A 53 -4.29 3.37 10.19
N ALA A 54 -5.32 3.14 11.01
CA ALA A 54 -5.58 3.94 12.21
C ALA A 54 -4.50 3.76 13.28
N GLN A 55 -4.06 2.52 13.53
CA GLN A 55 -3.02 2.22 14.52
C GLN A 55 -1.66 2.82 14.14
N ILE A 56 -1.28 2.84 12.87
CA ILE A 56 -0.02 3.47 12.46
C ILE A 56 -0.13 5.00 12.58
N ASN A 57 -1.23 5.59 12.11
CA ASN A 57 -1.40 7.04 12.15
C ASN A 57 -1.60 7.61 13.56
N SER A 58 -2.03 6.80 14.54
CA SER A 58 -2.14 7.23 15.94
C SER A 58 -0.81 7.36 16.67
N ARG A 59 0.29 6.80 16.11
CA ARG A 59 1.63 6.92 16.69
C ARG A 59 2.24 8.27 16.38
N ASP A 60 2.92 8.90 17.33
CA ASP A 60 3.55 10.21 17.09
C ASP A 60 4.78 10.15 16.16
N ASP A 61 5.38 8.97 16.00
CA ASP A 61 6.62 8.74 15.24
C ASP A 61 6.41 8.17 13.83
N ALA A 62 5.16 7.92 13.43
CA ALA A 62 4.84 7.30 12.16
C ALA A 62 3.69 8.00 11.43
N LEU A 63 3.74 7.95 10.10
CA LEU A 63 2.60 8.25 9.23
C LEU A 63 2.25 7.03 8.40
N CYS A 64 1.00 6.98 7.98
CA CYS A 64 0.52 5.96 7.07
C CYS A 64 -0.35 6.58 5.98
N HIS A 65 0.03 6.34 4.73
CA HIS A 65 -0.78 6.67 3.57
C HIS A 65 -1.24 5.40 2.87
N ARG A 66 -2.42 5.45 2.27
CA ARG A 66 -3.05 4.31 1.62
C ARG A 66 -2.68 4.27 0.14
N ALA A 67 -2.46 3.08 -0.39
CA ALA A 67 -2.39 2.88 -1.84
C ALA A 67 -3.25 1.69 -2.27
N PHE A 68 -3.70 1.71 -3.52
CA PHE A 68 -4.60 0.72 -4.08
C PHE A 68 -4.20 0.42 -5.51
N LEU A 69 -4.50 -0.79 -5.98
CA LEU A 69 -4.30 -1.13 -7.38
C LEU A 69 -5.33 -0.39 -8.26
N PRO A 70 -4.91 0.47 -9.20
CA PRO A 70 -5.84 1.19 -10.07
C PRO A 70 -6.52 0.26 -11.08
N ILE A 71 -7.79 0.53 -11.40
CA ILE A 71 -8.56 -0.19 -12.42
C ILE A 71 -8.27 0.46 -13.80
N GLY A 72 -7.75 -0.30 -14.76
CA GLY A 72 -7.50 0.15 -16.14
C GLY A 72 -6.70 -0.87 -16.96
N GLU A 73 -6.48 -0.60 -18.26
CA GLU A 73 -5.81 -1.51 -19.23
C GLU A 73 -4.35 -1.14 -19.54
N SER A 74 -3.78 -0.13 -18.89
CA SER A 74 -2.45 0.36 -19.24
C SER A 74 -1.37 -0.39 -18.45
N ASN A 75 -0.53 -1.18 -19.13
CA ASN A 75 0.67 -1.88 -18.63
C ASN A 75 1.74 -1.01 -17.92
N ASN A 76 1.40 0.19 -17.46
CA ASN A 76 2.29 1.18 -16.87
C ASN A 76 1.66 1.76 -15.58
N TYR A 77 1.28 0.87 -14.65
CA TYR A 77 0.56 1.22 -13.43
C TYR A 77 1.48 1.74 -12.33
N ASN A 78 2.05 2.95 -12.45
CA ASN A 78 2.71 3.53 -11.30
C ASN A 78 1.67 3.73 -10.19
N VAL A 79 1.87 3.06 -9.05
CA VAL A 79 0.98 3.13 -7.90
C VAL A 79 1.39 4.31 -7.03
N TYR A 80 0.41 5.17 -6.74
CA TYR A 80 0.59 6.33 -5.88
C TYR A 80 -0.30 6.22 -4.66
N THR A 81 0.18 6.83 -3.59
CA THR A 81 -0.58 6.98 -2.35
C THR A 81 -1.70 7.99 -2.51
N LEU A 82 -2.84 7.71 -1.89
CA LEU A 82 -4.07 8.47 -1.99
C LEU A 82 -3.91 9.85 -1.35
N GLU A 83 -3.33 9.92 -0.15
CA GLU A 83 -3.22 11.15 0.63
C GLU A 83 -2.18 12.13 0.04
N ALA A 84 -1.00 11.63 -0.35
CA ALA A 84 0.13 12.47 -0.73
C ALA A 84 0.47 12.50 -2.22
N ASP A 85 -0.14 11.64 -3.05
CA ASP A 85 0.23 11.48 -4.47
C ASP A 85 1.70 11.06 -4.69
N LYS A 86 2.23 10.31 -3.72
CA LYS A 86 3.63 9.93 -3.66
C LYS A 86 3.84 8.50 -4.10
N HIS A 87 4.95 8.26 -4.79
CA HIS A 87 5.29 6.95 -5.30
C HIS A 87 5.71 6.02 -4.16
N LEU A 88 5.50 4.71 -4.30
CA LEU A 88 5.73 3.76 -3.19
C LEU A 88 7.20 3.70 -2.77
N ASN A 89 8.13 3.94 -3.69
CA ASN A 89 9.57 3.95 -3.40
C ASN A 89 10.05 5.19 -2.61
N GLU A 90 9.18 6.17 -2.36
CA GLU A 90 9.49 7.35 -1.52
C GLU A 90 9.18 7.11 -0.04
N TYR A 91 8.68 5.93 0.32
CA TYR A 91 8.37 5.55 1.70
C TYR A 91 9.49 4.71 2.30
N ASP A 92 9.55 4.64 3.63
CA ASP A 92 10.49 3.76 4.34
C ASP A 92 9.99 2.32 4.34
N ILE A 93 8.66 2.14 4.44
CA ILE A 93 8.00 0.84 4.48
C ILE A 93 6.80 0.83 3.52
N VAL A 94 6.71 -0.22 2.70
CA VAL A 94 5.53 -0.55 1.90
C VAL A 94 4.88 -1.79 2.50
N GLY A 95 3.69 -1.64 3.08
CA GLY A 95 2.98 -2.72 3.74
C GLY A 95 1.79 -3.22 2.96
N PHE A 96 1.71 -4.51 2.69
CA PHE A 96 0.58 -5.15 2.02
C PHE A 96 -0.39 -5.77 3.02
N SER A 97 -1.66 -5.37 2.94
CA SER A 97 -2.75 -6.01 3.67
C SER A 97 -3.47 -7.00 2.75
N ILE A 98 -3.21 -8.28 2.94
CA ILE A 98 -3.56 -9.34 1.99
C ILE A 98 -4.77 -10.12 2.49
N SER A 99 -5.87 -10.03 1.75
CA SER A 99 -7.14 -10.65 2.16
C SER A 99 -7.39 -11.97 1.47
N PHE A 100 -6.91 -12.13 0.23
CA PHE A 100 -7.14 -13.33 -0.58
C PHE A 100 -5.85 -13.74 -1.31
N GLU A 101 -5.69 -15.01 -1.63
CA GLU A 101 -4.50 -15.55 -2.32
C GLU A 101 -4.34 -14.96 -3.73
N MET A 102 -5.45 -14.59 -4.39
CA MET A 102 -5.40 -13.94 -5.70
C MET A 102 -4.69 -12.57 -5.67
N ASP A 103 -4.60 -11.94 -4.50
CA ASP A 103 -3.91 -10.68 -4.33
C ASP A 103 -2.38 -10.85 -4.48
N TYR A 104 -1.83 -12.06 -4.37
CA TYR A 104 -0.38 -12.31 -4.48
C TYR A 104 0.19 -11.85 -5.83
N ILE A 105 -0.56 -12.12 -6.90
CA ILE A 105 -0.18 -11.71 -8.27
C ILE A 105 -0.19 -10.18 -8.38
N ASN A 106 -1.11 -9.51 -7.69
CA ASN A 106 -1.20 -8.06 -7.71
C ASN A 106 -0.04 -7.41 -6.96
N ILE A 107 0.44 -8.03 -5.87
CA ILE A 107 1.62 -7.54 -5.14
C ILE A 107 2.84 -7.50 -6.06
N ILE A 108 3.10 -8.59 -6.80
CA ILE A 108 4.20 -8.67 -7.78
C ILE A 108 4.10 -7.53 -8.80
N LYS A 109 2.91 -7.32 -9.38
CA LYS A 109 2.66 -6.23 -10.33
C LYS A 109 2.90 -4.84 -9.74
N ILE A 110 2.49 -4.63 -8.48
CA ILE A 110 2.65 -3.35 -7.78
C ILE A 110 4.14 -3.08 -7.49
N LEU A 111 4.89 -4.09 -7.05
CA LEU A 111 6.33 -3.95 -6.81
C LEU A 111 7.08 -3.60 -8.09
N GLU A 112 6.81 -4.35 -9.18
CA GLU A 112 7.40 -4.11 -10.49
C GLU A 112 7.07 -2.71 -11.01
N SER A 113 5.80 -2.29 -10.93
CA SER A 113 5.38 -0.99 -11.43
C SER A 113 5.83 0.18 -10.55
N ALA A 114 6.10 -0.06 -9.27
CA ALA A 114 6.70 0.90 -8.36
C ALA A 114 8.24 0.94 -8.45
N GLY A 115 8.85 0.16 -9.35
CA GLY A 115 10.31 0.08 -9.47
C GLY A 115 10.99 -0.40 -8.18
N ILE A 116 10.27 -1.14 -7.33
CA ILE A 116 10.81 -1.75 -6.12
C ILE A 116 11.38 -3.11 -6.52
N PRO A 117 12.65 -3.44 -6.18
CA PRO A 117 13.22 -4.74 -6.49
C PRO A 117 12.32 -5.88 -6.02
N LEU A 118 12.00 -6.79 -6.95
CA LEU A 118 10.97 -7.80 -6.74
C LEU A 118 11.38 -8.80 -5.65
N PHE A 119 12.59 -9.33 -5.73
CA PHE A 119 13.13 -10.25 -4.73
C PHE A 119 13.77 -9.51 -3.57
N THR A 120 13.57 -10.01 -2.36
CA THR A 120 14.12 -9.44 -1.11
C THR A 120 15.65 -9.33 -1.16
N GLU A 121 16.35 -10.28 -1.77
CA GLU A 121 17.82 -10.30 -1.86
C GLU A 121 18.42 -9.08 -2.60
N TYR A 122 17.65 -8.44 -3.48
CA TYR A 122 18.07 -7.27 -4.24
C TYR A 122 17.55 -5.95 -3.67
N ARG A 123 16.82 -5.99 -2.55
CA ARG A 123 16.13 -4.83 -1.99
C ARG A 123 16.94 -4.20 -0.85
N GLN A 124 17.15 -2.90 -0.95
CA GLN A 124 17.72 -2.09 0.15
C GLN A 124 16.66 -1.21 0.83
N MET A 125 15.78 -0.61 0.02
CA MET A 125 14.68 0.25 0.45
C MET A 125 13.63 0.30 -0.69
N PRO A 126 12.33 0.53 -0.42
CA PRO A 126 11.66 0.44 0.88
C PRO A 126 11.69 -0.98 1.46
N LEU A 127 11.48 -1.13 2.78
CA LEU A 127 11.15 -2.44 3.34
C LEU A 127 9.72 -2.83 2.92
N VAL A 128 9.54 -4.06 2.47
CA VAL A 128 8.24 -4.63 2.12
C VAL A 128 7.76 -5.53 3.25
N MET A 129 6.66 -5.14 3.87
CA MET A 129 5.97 -5.95 4.87
C MET A 129 4.67 -6.53 4.32
N ALA A 130 4.25 -7.68 4.80
CA ALA A 130 2.94 -8.25 4.48
C ALA A 130 2.23 -8.79 5.71
N GLY A 131 0.90 -8.66 5.73
CA GLY A 131 0.05 -9.23 6.75
C GLY A 131 -1.38 -9.40 6.24
N GLY A 132 -2.28 -9.81 7.13
CA GLY A 132 -3.67 -10.12 6.79
C GLY A 132 -3.91 -11.61 6.61
N PRO A 133 -5.18 -12.05 6.55
CA PRO A 133 -5.54 -13.47 6.68
C PRO A 133 -4.78 -14.41 5.74
N ALA A 134 -4.70 -14.07 4.45
CA ALA A 134 -4.01 -14.92 3.46
C ALA A 134 -2.52 -15.05 3.76
N ALA A 135 -1.86 -13.94 4.13
CA ALA A 135 -0.45 -13.92 4.49
C ALA A 135 -0.18 -14.71 5.79
N THR A 136 -1.08 -14.60 6.77
CA THR A 136 -1.01 -15.34 8.04
C THR A 136 -1.16 -16.85 7.81
N PHE A 137 -2.09 -17.27 6.94
CA PHE A 137 -2.33 -18.70 6.69
C PHE A 137 -1.28 -19.36 5.80
N ASN A 138 -0.76 -18.65 4.81
CA ASN A 138 0.19 -19.21 3.86
C ASN A 138 1.17 -18.14 3.33
N PRO A 139 2.19 -17.77 4.13
CA PRO A 139 3.19 -16.75 3.75
C PRO A 139 4.20 -17.26 2.71
N GLU A 140 4.41 -18.58 2.63
CA GLU A 140 5.49 -19.20 1.85
C GLU A 140 5.51 -18.78 0.37
N PRO A 141 4.39 -18.67 -0.36
CA PRO A 141 4.40 -18.22 -1.76
C PRO A 141 4.94 -16.80 -1.97
N LEU A 142 4.86 -15.96 -0.93
CA LEU A 142 5.32 -14.57 -0.96
C LEU A 142 6.68 -14.38 -0.30
N SER A 143 7.25 -15.39 0.35
CA SER A 143 8.51 -15.28 1.08
C SER A 143 9.71 -14.80 0.25
N PRO A 144 9.82 -15.09 -1.07
CA PRO A 144 10.90 -14.53 -1.87
C PRO A 144 10.77 -13.01 -2.12
N PHE A 145 9.58 -12.44 -1.93
CA PHE A 145 9.23 -11.09 -2.35
C PHE A 145 8.97 -10.12 -1.18
N VAL A 146 8.78 -10.64 0.03
CA VAL A 146 8.42 -9.86 1.23
C VAL A 146 9.56 -9.97 2.24
N ASP A 147 9.97 -8.85 2.82
CA ASP A 147 11.10 -8.82 3.77
C ASP A 147 10.71 -9.37 5.15
N PHE A 148 9.48 -9.13 5.59
CA PHE A 148 8.94 -9.75 6.79
C PHE A 148 7.40 -9.81 6.81
N PHE A 149 6.88 -10.80 7.53
CA PHE A 149 5.44 -11.04 7.69
C PHE A 149 4.99 -10.70 9.11
N VAL A 150 3.75 -10.21 9.23
CA VAL A 150 3.03 -10.09 10.49
C VAL A 150 1.94 -11.15 10.49
N ILE A 151 2.08 -12.16 11.36
CA ILE A 151 1.27 -13.40 11.41
C ILE A 151 0.46 -13.42 12.70
#